data_AF-A0A1B1N988-F1
#
_entry.id   AF-A0A1B1N988-F1
#
_cell.length_a   1.000
_cell.length_b   1.000
_cell.length_c   1.000
_cell.angle_alpha   90.00
_cell.angle_beta   90.00
_cell.angle_gamma   90.00
#
_symmetry.space_group_name_H-M   'P 1'
#
loop_
_entity.id
_entity.type
_entity.pdbx_description
1 polymer ?
#
loop_
_entity_poly.entity_id
_entity_poly.type
_entity_poly.pdbx_seq_one_letter_code
_entity_poly.pdbx_strand_id
1 'polypeptide(L)'
;MADKDSATIKRDTSSALRGGPAALTSRQRQVLVRLLRVAYPHDSFPDGPYERTADAVVEATADDRRLAATLGPDLDMLDTICGGDFLGAPDEEATLILREYADEPYFRQIRGVAVVALYDDREVWELLGYEGPSFDQGGYLHRGFDDLDWLPDPRITEFDGEPRTELRTPEEDSR
;
A
#
# COMPACT_ATOMS: atom_id res chain seq x y z
N MET A 1 5.86 -71.70 -24.84
CA MET A 1 4.95 -70.99 -25.76
C MET A 1 3.97 -70.20 -24.91
N ALA A 2 4.08 -68.87 -24.98
CA ALA A 2 3.25 -67.83 -24.33
C ALA A 2 3.26 -67.76 -22.79
N ASP A 3 4.25 -67.02 -22.28
CA ASP A 3 4.16 -66.33 -20.99
C ASP A 3 3.33 -65.05 -21.19
N LYS A 4 2.37 -64.78 -20.30
CA LYS A 4 1.39 -63.68 -20.45
C LYS A 4 1.48 -62.78 -19.22
N ASP A 5 2.53 -61.99 -19.17
CA ASP A 5 2.70 -60.94 -18.17
C ASP A 5 1.77 -59.75 -18.51
N SER A 6 0.70 -59.63 -17.72
CA SER A 6 -0.10 -58.41 -17.62
C SER A 6 0.71 -57.32 -16.92
N ALA A 7 1.39 -56.49 -17.70
CA ALA A 7 1.94 -55.23 -17.20
C ALA A 7 0.82 -54.17 -17.13
N THR A 8 0.29 -53.97 -15.92
CA THR A 8 -0.52 -52.80 -15.58
C THR A 8 0.33 -51.54 -15.72
N ILE A 9 0.13 -50.80 -16.81
CA ILE A 9 0.70 -49.46 -16.98
C ILE A 9 -0.02 -48.52 -16.00
N LYS A 10 0.57 -48.35 -14.81
CA LYS A 10 0.29 -47.18 -13.97
C LYS A 10 0.84 -45.98 -14.73
N ARG A 11 -0.07 -45.19 -15.33
CA ARG A 11 0.26 -43.82 -15.74
C ARG A 11 0.51 -43.03 -14.48
N ASP A 12 1.76 -42.97 -14.08
CA ASP A 12 2.22 -42.02 -13.07
C ASP A 12 2.09 -40.64 -13.71
N THR A 13 0.93 -40.04 -13.50
CA THR A 13 0.64 -38.71 -13.99
C THR A 13 1.34 -37.79 -13.02
N SER A 14 2.61 -37.52 -13.31
CA SER A 14 3.38 -36.46 -12.68
C SER A 14 2.57 -35.16 -12.76
N SER A 15 1.84 -34.86 -11.70
CA SER A 15 1.21 -33.57 -11.44
C SER A 15 2.22 -32.70 -10.68
N ALA A 16 3.45 -32.60 -11.20
CA ALA A 16 4.40 -31.57 -10.80
C ALA A 16 4.00 -30.26 -11.51
N LEU A 17 2.90 -29.63 -11.07
CA LEU A 17 2.48 -28.27 -11.44
C LEU A 17 1.30 -27.87 -10.53
N ARG A 18 1.58 -27.63 -9.25
CA ARG A 18 0.64 -26.96 -8.32
C ARG A 18 1.41 -26.40 -7.11
N GLY A 19 2.42 -25.57 -7.38
CA GLY A 19 2.90 -24.63 -6.38
C GLY A 19 1.89 -23.48 -6.31
N GLY A 20 1.21 -23.32 -5.17
CA GLY A 20 0.56 -22.06 -4.85
C GLY A 20 1.61 -20.94 -4.75
N PRO A 21 1.19 -19.67 -4.59
CA PRO A 21 2.14 -18.58 -4.39
C PRO A 21 3.06 -18.93 -3.20
N ALA A 22 4.38 -18.85 -3.41
CA ALA A 22 5.33 -19.10 -2.34
C ALA A 22 5.19 -17.98 -1.31
N ALA A 23 5.02 -18.35 -0.04
CA ALA A 23 5.00 -17.37 1.05
C ALA A 23 6.33 -16.60 1.08
N LEU A 24 6.28 -15.30 1.37
CA LEU A 24 7.47 -14.47 1.51
C LEU A 24 8.36 -15.01 2.64
N THR A 25 9.67 -14.91 2.44
CA THR A 25 10.64 -15.14 3.53
C THR A 25 10.55 -14.03 4.58
N SER A 26 11.08 -14.28 5.78
CA SER A 26 11.15 -13.25 6.83
C SER A 26 11.91 -12.00 6.38
N ARG A 27 12.98 -12.16 5.58
CA ARG A 27 13.75 -11.03 5.04
C ARG A 27 12.92 -10.24 4.03
N GLN A 28 12.27 -10.92 3.09
CA GLN A 28 11.39 -10.26 2.12
C GLN A 28 10.26 -9.48 2.80
N ARG A 29 9.64 -10.04 3.85
CA ARG A 29 8.62 -9.34 4.63
C ARG A 29 9.20 -8.07 5.30
N GLN A 30 10.38 -8.15 5.90
CA GLN A 30 11.05 -6.98 6.48
C GLN A 30 11.35 -5.91 5.43
N VAL A 31 11.83 -6.31 4.25
CA VAL A 31 12.09 -5.39 3.13
C VAL A 31 10.80 -4.72 2.67
N LEU A 32 9.69 -5.46 2.59
CA LEU A 32 8.38 -4.89 2.23
C LEU A 32 7.91 -3.87 3.27
N VAL A 33 8.00 -4.17 4.57
CA VAL A 33 7.64 -3.21 5.63
C VAL A 33 8.52 -1.96 5.56
N ARG A 34 9.84 -2.12 5.35
CA ARG A 34 10.76 -0.99 5.18
C ARG A 34 10.41 -0.16 3.94
N LEU A 35 10.09 -0.81 2.81
CA LEU A 35 9.68 -0.15 1.58
C LEU A 35 8.45 0.73 1.84
N LEU A 36 7.46 0.19 2.56
CA LEU A 36 6.25 0.94 2.93
C LEU A 36 6.56 2.16 3.81
N ARG A 37 7.44 2.02 4.80
CA ARG A 37 7.86 3.16 5.65
C ARG A 37 8.58 4.25 4.86
N VAL A 38 9.43 3.87 3.91
CA VAL A 38 10.14 4.85 3.05
C VAL A 38 9.17 5.52 2.07
N ALA A 39 8.23 4.77 1.49
CA ALA A 39 7.26 5.30 0.53
C ALA A 39 6.19 6.19 1.19
N TYR A 40 5.84 5.92 2.44
CA TYR A 40 4.83 6.66 3.22
C TYR A 40 5.41 7.07 4.58
N PRO A 41 6.32 8.05 4.62
CA PRO A 41 7.03 8.40 5.83
C PRO A 41 6.11 9.10 6.84
N HIS A 42 5.88 8.45 7.99
CA HIS A 42 5.21 9.03 9.16
C HIS A 42 6.02 8.73 10.43
N ASP A 43 6.61 9.76 11.03
CA ASP A 43 7.47 9.64 12.22
C ASP A 43 6.72 9.13 13.46
N SER A 44 5.44 9.50 13.60
CA SER A 44 4.61 9.12 14.73
C SER A 44 3.98 7.73 14.61
N PHE A 45 4.04 7.10 13.43
CA PHE A 45 3.35 5.83 13.20
C PHE A 45 4.21 4.66 13.69
N PRO A 46 3.67 3.77 14.55
CA PRO A 46 4.34 2.54 14.93
C PRO A 46 4.43 1.58 13.73
N ASP A 47 5.16 0.48 13.88
CA ASP A 47 5.32 -0.49 12.79
C ASP A 47 4.04 -1.29 12.49
N GLY A 48 3.14 -1.44 13.47
CA GLY A 48 1.92 -2.27 13.36
C GLY A 48 1.08 -2.00 12.10
N PRO A 49 0.70 -0.74 11.80
CA PRO A 49 0.01 -0.41 10.56
C PRO A 49 0.77 -0.79 9.28
N TYR A 50 2.09 -0.63 9.26
CA TYR A 50 2.91 -1.00 8.10
C TYR A 50 3.00 -2.52 7.95
N GLU A 51 3.05 -3.27 9.04
CA GLU A 51 3.01 -4.74 9.01
C GLU A 51 1.69 -5.26 8.46
N ARG A 52 0.55 -4.72 8.91
CA ARG A 52 -0.77 -5.07 8.37
C ARG A 52 -0.92 -4.66 6.91
N THR A 53 -0.36 -3.51 6.54
CA THR A 53 -0.29 -3.07 5.14
C THR A 53 0.53 -4.03 4.28
N ALA A 54 1.66 -4.54 4.79
CA ALA A 54 2.46 -5.56 4.10
C ALA A 54 1.67 -6.86 3.91
N ASP A 55 0.91 -7.29 4.92
CA ASP A 55 0.06 -8.47 4.82
C ASP A 55 -1.05 -8.27 3.77
N ALA A 56 -1.68 -7.09 3.70
CA ALA A 56 -2.66 -6.75 2.68
C ALA A 56 -2.06 -6.75 1.25
N VAL A 57 -0.82 -6.30 1.07
CA VAL A 57 -0.10 -6.38 -0.21
C VAL A 57 0.14 -7.84 -0.62
N VAL A 58 0.54 -8.70 0.32
CA VAL A 58 0.73 -10.13 0.05
C VAL A 58 -0.58 -10.80 -0.33
N GLU A 59 -1.68 -10.49 0.37
CA GLU A 59 -3.01 -11.01 0.04
C GLU A 59 -3.49 -10.53 -1.34
N ALA A 60 -3.41 -9.23 -1.61
CA ALA A 60 -3.87 -8.64 -2.87
C ALA A 60 -3.07 -9.11 -4.10
N THR A 61 -1.84 -9.61 -3.90
CA THR A 61 -1.03 -10.18 -4.98
C THR A 61 -1.21 -11.69 -5.13
N ALA A 62 -1.77 -12.39 -4.13
CA ALA A 62 -1.93 -13.85 -4.15
C ALA A 62 -2.90 -14.34 -5.23
N ASP A 63 -3.92 -13.54 -5.56
CA ASP A 63 -4.94 -13.87 -6.57
C ASP A 63 -4.41 -13.74 -8.02
N ASP A 64 -3.31 -13.01 -8.22
CA ASP A 64 -2.62 -12.93 -9.51
C ASP A 64 -1.36 -13.80 -9.49
N ARG A 65 -1.43 -14.95 -10.16
CA ARG A 65 -0.31 -15.91 -10.24
C ARG A 65 0.98 -15.28 -10.76
N ARG A 66 0.91 -14.30 -11.67
CA ARG A 66 2.10 -13.63 -12.20
C ARG A 66 2.71 -12.74 -11.13
N LEU A 67 1.91 -11.91 -10.46
CA LEU A 67 2.39 -11.00 -9.42
C LEU A 67 2.91 -11.76 -8.20
N ALA A 68 2.21 -12.80 -7.77
CA ALA A 68 2.63 -13.61 -6.64
C ALA A 68 3.98 -14.33 -6.88
N ALA A 69 4.30 -14.63 -8.15
CA ALA A 69 5.58 -15.22 -8.52
C ALA A 69 6.73 -14.23 -8.54
N THR A 70 6.47 -12.91 -8.67
CA THR A 70 7.52 -11.89 -8.76
C THR A 70 7.71 -11.10 -7.48
N LEU A 71 6.70 -10.99 -6.60
CA LEU A 71 6.81 -10.16 -5.39
C LEU A 71 8.05 -10.46 -4.54
N GLY A 72 8.31 -11.73 -4.23
CA GLY A 72 9.52 -12.13 -3.49
C GLY A 72 10.81 -11.77 -4.23
N PRO A 73 11.01 -12.23 -5.49
CA PRO A 73 12.16 -11.83 -6.31
C PRO A 73 12.36 -10.33 -6.48
N ASP A 74 11.29 -9.55 -6.61
CA ASP A 74 11.35 -8.08 -6.76
C ASP A 74 11.85 -7.43 -5.45
N LEU A 75 11.46 -7.96 -4.29
CA LEU A 75 11.97 -7.53 -2.98
C LEU A 75 13.45 -7.92 -2.78
N ASP A 76 13.85 -9.12 -3.23
CA ASP A 76 15.27 -9.54 -3.19
C ASP A 76 16.13 -8.67 -4.11
N MET A 77 15.59 -8.27 -5.27
CA MET A 77 16.24 -7.33 -6.17
C MET A 77 16.42 -5.97 -5.50
N LEU A 78 15.37 -5.44 -4.86
CA LEU A 78 15.50 -4.18 -4.12
C LEU A 78 16.61 -4.23 -3.06
N ASP A 79 16.70 -5.33 -2.30
CA ASP A 79 17.76 -5.54 -1.30
C ASP A 79 19.15 -5.53 -1.97
N THR A 80 19.27 -6.19 -3.12
CA THR A 80 20.52 -6.28 -3.90
C THR A 80 20.96 -4.93 -4.49
N ILE A 81 20.04 -4.10 -4.98
CA ILE A 81 20.34 -2.75 -5.48
C ILE A 81 20.94 -1.88 -4.37
N CYS A 82 20.50 -2.06 -3.13
CA CYS A 82 21.07 -1.42 -1.93
C CYS A 82 22.31 -2.12 -1.38
N GLY A 83 23.09 -2.80 -2.23
CA GLY A 83 24.30 -3.50 -1.79
C GLY A 83 24.04 -4.70 -0.87
N GLY A 84 22.82 -5.23 -0.85
CA GLY A 84 22.41 -6.35 -0.01
C GLY A 84 21.87 -5.96 1.36
N ASP A 85 21.69 -4.66 1.65
CA ASP A 85 21.08 -4.22 2.91
C ASP A 85 20.15 -3.01 2.77
N PHE A 86 19.00 -3.22 2.12
CA PHE A 86 17.94 -2.20 2.04
C PHE A 86 17.37 -1.81 3.42
N LEU A 87 17.41 -2.72 4.40
CA LEU A 87 16.94 -2.41 5.76
C LEU A 87 17.80 -1.36 6.44
N GLY A 88 19.12 -1.41 6.23
CA GLY A 88 20.09 -0.46 6.78
C GLY A 88 20.34 0.78 5.91
N ALA A 89 19.80 0.82 4.69
CA ALA A 89 20.00 1.93 3.77
C ALA A 89 19.44 3.25 4.35
N PRO A 90 20.16 4.38 4.23
CA PRO A 90 19.67 5.70 4.61
C PRO A 90 18.34 6.03 3.90
N ASP A 91 17.43 6.72 4.59
CA ASP A 91 16.10 7.07 4.04
C ASP A 91 16.20 7.81 2.70
N GLU A 92 17.18 8.71 2.55
CA GLU A 92 17.40 9.47 1.31
C GLU A 92 17.78 8.55 0.14
N GLU A 93 18.69 7.60 0.38
CA GLU A 93 19.13 6.62 -0.62
C GLU A 93 17.99 5.67 -1.01
N ALA A 94 17.30 5.11 0.00
CA ALA A 94 16.15 4.25 -0.23
C ALA A 94 15.06 5.00 -1.02
N THR A 95 14.78 6.26 -0.67
CA THR A 95 13.79 7.08 -1.39
C THR A 95 14.17 7.30 -2.85
N LEU A 96 15.44 7.57 -3.16
CA LEU A 96 15.90 7.75 -4.53
C LEU A 96 15.70 6.48 -5.37
N ILE A 97 16.04 5.33 -4.79
CA ILE A 97 15.86 4.03 -5.43
C ILE A 97 14.36 3.75 -5.66
N LEU A 98 13.52 3.93 -4.64
CA LEU A 98 12.07 3.72 -4.79
C LEU A 98 11.46 4.64 -5.86
N ARG A 99 11.97 5.87 -6.02
CA ARG A 99 11.53 6.79 -7.08
C ARG A 99 11.90 6.29 -8.47
N GLU A 100 13.08 5.72 -8.64
CA GLU A 100 13.52 5.17 -9.93
C GLU A 100 12.62 4.02 -10.41
N TYR A 101 12.16 3.18 -9.47
CA TYR A 101 11.28 2.05 -9.77
C TYR A 101 9.78 2.36 -9.61
N ALA A 102 9.40 3.61 -9.35
CA ALA A 102 8.03 3.99 -9.02
C ALA A 102 7.00 3.70 -10.14
N ASP A 103 7.50 3.60 -11.38
CA ASP A 103 6.74 3.29 -12.59
C ASP A 103 6.83 1.82 -13.01
N GLU A 104 7.49 0.97 -12.24
CA GLU A 104 7.44 -0.46 -12.51
C GLU A 104 6.06 -1.03 -12.16
N PRO A 105 5.52 -1.99 -12.94
CA PRO A 105 4.19 -2.55 -12.70
C PRO A 105 4.00 -3.12 -11.29
N TYR A 106 5.01 -3.81 -10.75
CA TYR A 106 4.95 -4.38 -9.40
C TYR A 106 4.88 -3.27 -8.33
N PHE A 107 5.67 -2.21 -8.48
CA PHE A 107 5.71 -1.10 -7.53
C PHE A 107 4.40 -0.32 -7.53
N ARG A 108 3.81 -0.10 -8.71
CA ARG A 108 2.47 0.49 -8.83
C ARG A 108 1.41 -0.34 -8.10
N GLN A 109 1.48 -1.67 -8.20
CA GLN A 109 0.54 -2.55 -7.50
C GLN A 109 0.69 -2.43 -5.98
N ILE A 110 1.93 -2.51 -5.47
CA ILE A 110 2.22 -2.32 -4.03
C ILE A 110 1.67 -0.97 -3.57
N ARG A 111 1.95 0.11 -4.31
CA ARG A 111 1.48 1.46 -3.99
C ARG A 111 -0.05 1.55 -3.96
N GLY A 112 -0.72 0.96 -4.95
CA GLY A 112 -2.18 0.97 -5.07
C GLY A 112 -2.89 0.29 -3.91
N VAL A 113 -2.32 -0.80 -3.39
CA VAL A 113 -2.85 -1.48 -2.19
C VAL A 113 -2.46 -0.72 -0.92
N ALA A 114 -1.20 -0.31 -0.83
CA ALA A 114 -0.63 0.29 0.38
C ALA A 114 -1.33 1.59 0.79
N VAL A 115 -1.66 2.46 -0.17
CA VAL A 115 -2.36 3.71 0.15
C VAL A 115 -3.74 3.44 0.77
N VAL A 116 -4.45 2.43 0.30
CA VAL A 116 -5.76 2.08 0.85
C VAL A 116 -5.58 1.40 2.20
N ALA A 117 -4.77 0.35 2.26
CA ALA A 117 -4.61 -0.45 3.48
C ALA A 117 -4.01 0.35 4.65
N LEU A 118 -3.06 1.25 4.41
CA LEU A 118 -2.44 2.04 5.47
C LEU A 118 -3.42 3.08 6.04
N TYR A 119 -4.15 3.79 5.19
CA TYR A 119 -5.05 4.87 5.64
C TYR A 119 -6.47 4.40 5.97
N ASP A 120 -6.83 3.15 5.68
CA ASP A 120 -8.04 2.47 6.16
C ASP A 120 -7.79 1.69 7.46
N ASP A 121 -6.61 1.86 8.07
CA ASP A 121 -6.26 1.22 9.33
C ASP A 121 -6.76 2.02 10.54
N ARG A 122 -7.43 1.34 11.48
CA ARG A 122 -8.02 1.99 12.67
C ARG A 122 -6.99 2.63 13.60
N GLU A 123 -5.81 2.02 13.75
CA GLU A 123 -4.74 2.60 14.57
C GLU A 123 -4.21 3.88 13.89
N VAL A 124 -4.13 3.89 12.55
CA VAL A 124 -3.79 5.10 11.78
C VAL A 124 -4.84 6.18 11.92
N TRP A 125 -6.12 5.82 11.95
CA TRP A 125 -7.19 6.79 12.21
C TRP A 125 -7.03 7.49 13.56
N GLU A 126 -6.78 6.72 14.62
CA GLU A 126 -6.53 7.25 15.95
C GLU A 126 -5.30 8.19 15.98
N LEU A 127 -4.21 7.80 15.30
CA LEU A 127 -2.99 8.61 15.20
C LEU A 127 -3.20 9.93 14.43
N LEU A 128 -4.11 9.94 13.45
CA LEU A 128 -4.45 11.11 12.66
C LEU A 128 -5.59 11.94 13.25
N GLY A 129 -6.22 11.49 14.33
CA GLY A 129 -7.42 12.13 14.90
C GLY A 129 -8.68 11.96 14.04
N TYR A 130 -8.71 10.97 13.14
CA TYR A 130 -9.90 10.65 12.37
C TYR A 130 -10.84 9.76 13.17
N GLU A 131 -12.07 10.20 13.42
CA GLU A 131 -13.06 9.47 14.22
C GLU A 131 -13.73 8.28 13.49
N GLY A 132 -13.26 7.95 12.29
CA GLY A 132 -13.85 6.94 11.43
C GLY A 132 -15.16 7.38 10.77
N PRO A 133 -15.78 6.50 9.97
CA PRO A 133 -17.03 6.79 9.27
C PRO A 133 -18.16 7.13 10.25
N SER A 134 -18.97 8.15 9.91
CA SER A 134 -20.10 8.61 10.75
C SER A 134 -21.48 8.42 10.11
N PHE A 135 -21.56 7.80 8.93
CA PHE A 135 -22.84 7.65 8.20
C PHE A 135 -23.90 6.92 9.02
N ASP A 136 -23.51 5.84 9.68
CA ASP A 136 -24.33 5.06 10.60
C ASP A 136 -24.60 5.76 11.94
N GLN A 137 -23.89 6.86 12.20
CA GLN A 137 -23.96 7.65 13.44
C GLN A 137 -24.66 9.01 13.25
N GLY A 138 -25.34 9.22 12.12
CA GLY A 138 -26.09 10.45 11.85
C GLY A 138 -25.26 11.59 11.23
N GLY A 139 -24.06 11.28 10.73
CA GLY A 139 -23.17 12.25 10.09
C GLY A 139 -22.21 12.94 11.07
N TYR A 140 -21.45 13.90 10.56
CA TYR A 140 -20.39 14.58 11.32
C TYR A 140 -20.85 15.82 12.11
N LEU A 141 -22.14 16.12 12.15
CA LEU A 141 -22.66 17.32 12.81
C LEU A 141 -22.24 17.45 14.29
N HIS A 142 -21.97 16.32 14.96
CA HIS A 142 -21.52 16.27 16.36
C HIS A 142 -20.33 15.31 16.56
N ARG A 143 -19.50 15.13 15.53
CA ARG A 143 -18.39 14.15 15.51
C ARG A 143 -17.10 14.76 14.94
N GLY A 144 -16.72 15.91 15.50
CA GLY A 144 -15.41 16.52 15.30
C GLY A 144 -15.07 17.07 13.92
N PHE A 145 -16.04 17.27 13.02
CA PHE A 145 -15.76 17.97 11.75
C PHE A 145 -15.32 19.42 11.97
N ASP A 146 -15.82 20.05 13.03
CA ASP A 146 -15.50 21.40 13.47
C ASP A 146 -14.48 21.45 14.63
N ASP A 147 -13.95 20.30 15.08
CA ASP A 147 -12.92 20.22 16.13
C ASP A 147 -11.51 20.52 15.57
N LEU A 148 -11.36 21.70 14.95
CA LEU A 148 -10.14 22.11 14.28
C LEU A 148 -9.19 22.84 15.24
N ASP A 149 -8.13 22.17 15.71
CA ASP A 149 -7.09 22.79 16.55
C ASP A 149 -6.43 24.03 15.89
N TRP A 150 -6.35 24.03 14.56
CA TRP A 150 -5.70 25.08 13.76
C TRP A 150 -6.65 26.21 13.34
N LEU A 151 -7.96 26.03 13.52
CA LEU A 151 -8.98 27.05 13.22
C LEU A 151 -10.06 27.05 14.32
N PRO A 152 -9.77 27.62 15.50
CA PRO A 152 -10.66 27.52 16.67
C PRO A 152 -11.96 28.32 16.54
N ASP A 153 -11.97 29.33 15.67
CA ASP A 153 -13.12 30.17 15.38
C ASP A 153 -13.42 30.12 13.88
N PRO A 154 -13.97 28.99 13.39
CA PRO A 154 -14.30 28.85 11.98
C PRO A 154 -15.43 29.81 11.62
N ARG A 155 -15.28 30.53 10.51
CA ARG A 155 -16.36 31.39 10.02
C ARG A 155 -17.59 30.55 9.65
N ILE A 156 -18.72 30.93 10.20
CA ILE A 156 -20.04 30.32 9.94
C ILE A 156 -20.85 31.09 8.89
N THR A 157 -20.28 32.15 8.31
CA THR A 157 -20.87 32.95 7.24
C THR A 157 -20.07 32.80 5.96
N GLU A 158 -20.73 32.99 4.82
CA GLU A 158 -20.05 33.06 3.52
C GLU A 158 -19.01 34.19 3.51
N PHE A 159 -17.97 34.01 2.68
CA PHE A 159 -16.93 35.02 2.52
C PHE A 159 -17.46 36.21 1.73
N ASP A 160 -17.37 37.41 2.31
CA ASP A 160 -17.88 38.67 1.75
C ASP A 160 -16.77 39.58 1.19
N GLY A 161 -15.54 39.07 1.10
CA GLY A 161 -14.40 39.78 0.52
C GLY A 161 -14.28 39.61 -0.99
N GLU A 162 -13.21 40.17 -1.55
CA GLU A 162 -12.90 40.05 -2.99
C GLU A 162 -12.86 38.58 -3.41
N PRO A 163 -13.61 38.18 -4.46
CA PRO A 163 -13.60 36.81 -4.93
C PRO A 163 -12.17 36.40 -5.28
N ARG A 164 -11.83 35.14 -4.97
CA ARG A 164 -10.54 34.58 -5.40
C ARG A 164 -10.41 34.80 -6.90
N THR A 165 -9.23 35.21 -7.36
CA THR A 165 -8.96 35.52 -8.78
C THR A 165 -9.38 34.37 -9.70
N GLU A 166 -9.26 33.12 -9.24
CA GLU A 166 -9.65 31.89 -9.95
C GLU A 166 -11.18 31.69 -10.07
N LEU A 167 -11.97 32.41 -9.29
CA LEU A 167 -13.44 32.39 -9.29
C LEU A 167 -14.04 33.64 -9.93
N ARG A 168 -13.22 34.56 -10.45
CA ARG A 168 -13.70 35.70 -11.22
C ARG A 168 -14.30 35.18 -12.52
N THR A 169 -15.51 35.63 -12.82
CA THR A 169 -16.10 35.38 -14.12
C THR A 169 -15.38 36.23 -15.17
N PRO A 170 -15.23 35.78 -16.43
CA PRO A 170 -14.55 36.56 -17.48
C PRO A 170 -15.13 37.97 -17.69
N GLU A 171 -16.39 38.19 -17.30
CA GLU A 171 -17.09 39.47 -17.38
C GLU A 171 -16.58 40.50 -16.34
N GLU A 172 -16.01 40.05 -15.23
CA GLU A 172 -15.56 40.90 -14.12
C GLU A 172 -14.12 41.40 -14.28
N ASP A 173 -13.28 40.69 -15.04
CA ASP A 173 -11.89 41.09 -15.34
C ASP A 173 -11.78 42.08 -16.52
N SER A 174 -12.89 42.39 -17.19
CA SER A 174 -12.93 43.27 -18.36
C SER A 174 -13.33 44.73 -18.05
N ARG A 175 -13.33 45.14 -16.78
CA ARG A 175 -13.76 46.49 -16.35
C ARG A 175 -12.65 47.32 -15.71
#